data_AF-A0A7L1Y1L1-F1
#
_entry.id   AF-A0A7L1Y1L1-F1
#
_cell.length_a   1.000
_cell.length_b   1.000
_cell.length_c   1.000
_cell.angle_alpha   90.00
_cell.angle_beta   90.00
_cell.angle_gamma   90.00
#
_symmetry.space_group_name_H-M   'P 1'
#
loop_
_entity.id
_entity.type
_entity.pdbx_description
1 polymer ?
#
loop_
_entity_poly.entity_id
_entity_poly.type
_entity_poly.pdbx_seq_one_letter_code
_entity_poly.pdbx_strand_id
1 'polypeptide(L)'
;LARSGFWEYLSQLTSDKDSPGHGQGSKLGRDITNLKEKVQDGVSYVGNVLEKLGPLSRGAQPQLSQDSDSLRKLLRKELESLRVKLSPYVDDVHHKVGKHLEDLRYRLQPFTEELLDQVSLRARELRRHLMPSREATAQLLEGADEVQRFMAHYADKIALHTDQVRDIFQPYADRLVTEIHRNVEELHRNVVPHSQASPEKLNQYIQELSTKLTQNARDLHQQIQRNLEQLKAKLSLYPGSLQQPPASTEELAREVQRRVEEFRRDTYVQIQAFTRALDQETEEMRLKLSS
;
A
#
# COMPACT_ATOMS: atom_id res chain seq x y z
N LEU A 1 -13.42 6.25 -35.38
CA LEU A 1 -12.08 6.57 -35.96
C LEU A 1 -11.02 6.79 -34.86
N ALA A 2 -10.88 5.87 -33.90
CA ALA A 2 -9.90 5.98 -32.80
C ALA A 2 -8.98 4.74 -32.67
N ARG A 3 -8.78 4.01 -33.78
CA ARG A 3 -8.00 2.75 -33.83
C ARG A 3 -6.58 2.92 -34.39
N SER A 4 -6.17 4.11 -34.81
CA SER A 4 -4.84 4.30 -35.44
C SER A 4 -3.71 4.50 -34.42
N GLY A 5 -3.94 5.28 -33.35
CA GLY A 5 -2.84 5.70 -32.45
C GLY A 5 -2.15 4.56 -31.67
N PHE A 6 -2.91 3.57 -31.18
CA PHE A 6 -2.35 2.44 -30.42
C PHE A 6 -1.41 1.58 -31.27
N TRP A 7 -1.77 1.33 -32.54
CA TRP A 7 -0.99 0.49 -33.43
C TRP A 7 0.18 1.23 -34.09
N GLU A 8 0.02 2.54 -34.30
CA GLU A 8 1.09 3.41 -34.81
C GLU A 8 2.21 3.61 -33.77
N TYR A 9 1.86 3.59 -32.47
CA TYR A 9 2.84 3.55 -31.38
C TYR A 9 3.56 2.19 -31.29
N LEU A 10 2.83 1.08 -31.42
CA LEU A 10 3.44 -0.27 -31.41
C LEU A 10 4.34 -0.52 -32.61
N SER A 11 4.02 -0.01 -33.80
CA SER A 11 4.91 -0.10 -34.97
C SER A 11 6.14 0.80 -34.87
N GLN A 12 6.03 1.96 -34.21
CA GLN A 12 7.16 2.85 -33.95
C GLN A 12 8.16 2.26 -32.94
N LEU A 13 7.70 1.45 -31.99
CA LEU A 13 8.56 0.73 -31.03
C LEU A 13 9.31 -0.46 -31.65
N THR A 14 8.79 -1.04 -32.73
CA THR A 14 9.42 -2.17 -33.44
C THR A 14 10.26 -1.75 -34.65
N SER A 15 10.09 -0.50 -35.11
CA SER A 15 10.91 0.09 -36.17
C SER A 15 12.28 0.46 -35.59
N ASP A 16 13.31 -0.33 -35.93
CA ASP A 16 14.69 -0.12 -35.51
C ASP A 16 15.13 1.31 -35.79
N LYS A 17 15.20 2.14 -34.73
CA LYS A 17 16.14 3.25 -34.68
C LYS A 17 17.36 2.77 -33.91
N ASP A 18 18.34 2.32 -34.68
CA ASP A 18 19.67 1.98 -34.19
C ASP A 18 20.21 3.09 -33.26
N SER A 19 20.46 2.72 -32.01
CA SER A 19 21.41 3.41 -31.14
C SER A 19 22.25 2.37 -30.40
N PRO A 20 23.58 2.41 -30.53
CA PRO A 20 24.45 1.37 -30.00
C PRO A 20 24.73 1.63 -28.52
N GLY A 21 24.29 0.72 -27.66
CA GLY A 21 24.54 0.78 -26.22
C GLY A 21 24.65 -0.62 -25.64
N HIS A 22 25.87 -1.15 -25.63
CA HIS A 22 26.25 -2.46 -25.14
C HIS A 22 25.84 -2.67 -23.67
N GLY A 23 25.03 -3.70 -23.40
CA GLY A 23 24.63 -4.14 -22.07
C GLY A 23 24.38 -5.65 -22.06
N GLN A 24 25.46 -6.42 -22.21
CA GLN A 24 25.45 -7.88 -22.21
C GLN A 24 24.89 -8.43 -20.87
N GLY A 25 23.85 -9.27 -20.94
CA GLY A 25 23.66 -10.39 -20.01
C GLY A 25 22.70 -10.27 -18.82
N SER A 26 21.86 -9.24 -18.70
CA SER A 26 20.88 -9.18 -17.58
C SER A 26 19.61 -10.00 -17.87
N LYS A 27 18.99 -10.56 -16.82
CA LYS A 27 17.67 -11.25 -16.89
C LYS A 27 16.61 -10.32 -17.50
N LEU A 28 16.69 -9.02 -17.18
CA LEU A 28 15.86 -7.96 -17.75
C LEU A 28 16.05 -7.79 -19.27
N GLY A 29 17.28 -7.87 -19.77
CA GLY A 29 17.56 -7.78 -21.22
C GLY A 29 16.94 -8.94 -22.01
N ARG A 30 16.97 -10.16 -21.44
CA ARG A 30 16.33 -11.35 -22.03
C ARG A 30 14.80 -11.24 -22.03
N ASP A 31 14.23 -10.72 -20.95
CA ASP A 31 12.79 -10.52 -20.83
C ASP A 31 12.29 -9.46 -21.84
N ILE A 32 13.09 -8.43 -22.11
CA ILE A 32 12.81 -7.41 -23.14
C ILE A 32 12.89 -7.99 -24.56
N THR A 33 13.93 -8.78 -24.89
CA THR A 33 14.02 -9.42 -26.22
C THR A 33 12.90 -10.41 -26.46
N ASN A 34 12.54 -11.22 -25.46
CA ASN A 34 11.42 -12.16 -25.54
C ASN A 34 10.08 -11.44 -25.72
N LEU A 35 9.92 -10.26 -25.11
CA LEU A 35 8.73 -9.43 -25.28
C LEU A 35 8.68 -8.78 -26.67
N LYS A 36 9.82 -8.31 -27.20
CA LYS A 36 9.94 -7.74 -28.55
C LYS A 36 9.53 -8.78 -29.62
N GLU A 37 10.07 -10.00 -29.51
CA GLU A 37 9.78 -11.10 -30.43
C GLU A 37 8.29 -11.47 -30.42
N LYS A 38 7.70 -11.59 -29.22
CA LYS A 38 6.25 -11.83 -29.06
C LYS A 38 5.41 -10.69 -29.66
N VAL A 39 5.73 -9.42 -29.37
CA VAL A 39 5.00 -8.27 -29.95
C VAL A 39 5.06 -8.27 -31.48
N GLN A 40 6.22 -8.62 -32.05
CA GLN A 40 6.39 -8.74 -33.50
C GLN A 40 5.51 -9.84 -34.11
N ASP A 41 5.40 -11.00 -33.44
CA ASP A 41 4.48 -12.08 -33.86
C ASP A 41 3.01 -11.64 -33.83
N GLY A 42 2.61 -10.90 -32.80
CA GLY A 42 1.26 -10.34 -32.68
C GLY A 42 0.92 -9.36 -33.80
N VAL A 43 1.84 -8.44 -34.12
CA VAL A 43 1.68 -7.46 -35.20
C VAL A 43 1.64 -8.14 -36.57
N SER A 44 2.50 -9.13 -36.81
CA SER A 44 2.51 -9.91 -38.04
C SER A 44 1.20 -10.68 -38.27
N TYR A 45 0.64 -11.27 -37.20
CA TYR A 45 -0.62 -11.99 -37.29
C TYR A 45 -1.81 -11.08 -37.62
N VAL A 46 -1.87 -9.89 -37.01
CA VAL A 46 -2.90 -8.89 -37.34
C VAL A 46 -2.77 -8.42 -38.79
N GLY A 47 -1.54 -8.21 -39.27
CA GLY A 47 -1.25 -7.92 -40.68
C GLY A 47 -1.82 -8.99 -41.62
N ASN A 48 -1.60 -10.27 -41.29
CA ASN A 48 -2.12 -11.41 -42.06
C ASN A 48 -3.66 -11.47 -42.05
N VAL A 49 -4.31 -11.21 -40.91
CA VAL A 49 -5.78 -11.15 -40.84
C VAL A 49 -6.32 -9.98 -41.67
N LEU A 50 -5.70 -8.80 -41.62
CA LEU A 50 -6.09 -7.64 -42.43
C LEU A 50 -5.89 -7.89 -43.93
N GLU A 51 -4.81 -8.57 -44.31
CA GLU A 51 -4.53 -8.96 -45.69
C GLU A 51 -5.57 -9.97 -46.21
N LYS A 52 -6.00 -10.93 -45.38
CA LYS A 52 -7.10 -11.86 -45.69
C LYS A 52 -8.46 -11.17 -45.81
N LEU A 53 -8.63 -9.99 -45.20
CA LEU A 53 -9.85 -9.18 -45.30
C LEU A 53 -9.80 -8.16 -46.47
N GLY A 54 -8.62 -7.91 -47.06
CA GLY A 54 -8.42 -7.02 -48.20
C GLY A 54 -9.30 -7.30 -49.43
N PRO A 55 -9.48 -8.57 -49.86
CA PRO A 55 -10.32 -8.92 -51.02
C PRO A 55 -11.81 -8.55 -50.86
N LEU A 56 -12.29 -8.33 -49.63
CA LEU A 56 -13.69 -8.02 -49.32
C LEU A 56 -14.08 -6.55 -49.62
N SER A 57 -13.10 -5.67 -49.83
CA SER A 57 -13.34 -4.23 -50.04
C SER A 57 -13.42 -3.82 -51.51
N ARG A 58 -13.03 -4.70 -52.44
CA ARG A 58 -12.91 -4.39 -53.88
C ARG A 58 -13.93 -5.02 -54.82
N GLY A 59 -14.94 -5.76 -54.33
CA GLY A 59 -15.98 -6.32 -55.20
C GLY A 59 -17.34 -6.46 -54.53
N ALA A 60 -18.37 -5.81 -55.06
CA ALA A 60 -19.75 -5.90 -54.59
C ALA A 60 -20.68 -6.58 -55.63
N GLN A 61 -21.58 -7.46 -55.10
CA GLN A 61 -22.83 -8.07 -55.65
C GLN A 61 -22.74 -9.28 -56.63
N PRO A 62 -23.73 -10.24 -56.71
CA PRO A 62 -24.98 -10.47 -55.95
C PRO A 62 -25.19 -11.94 -55.46
N GLN A 63 -24.21 -12.60 -54.80
CA GLN A 63 -24.39 -13.92 -54.14
C GLN A 63 -24.43 -13.86 -52.59
N LEU A 64 -24.58 -12.65 -52.04
CA LEU A 64 -24.24 -12.32 -50.65
C LEU A 64 -25.11 -12.94 -49.56
N SER A 65 -26.23 -13.60 -49.88
CA SER A 65 -27.12 -14.18 -48.86
C SER A 65 -26.61 -15.52 -48.32
N GLN A 66 -26.06 -16.40 -49.17
CA GLN A 66 -25.46 -17.68 -48.77
C GLN A 66 -24.02 -17.49 -48.28
N ASP A 67 -23.30 -16.51 -48.84
CA ASP A 67 -21.96 -16.11 -48.40
C ASP A 67 -21.96 -15.33 -47.09
N SER A 68 -23.06 -14.64 -46.74
CA SER A 68 -23.16 -13.89 -45.48
C SER A 68 -22.93 -14.77 -44.25
N ASP A 69 -23.54 -15.96 -44.20
CA ASP A 69 -23.40 -16.85 -43.03
C ASP A 69 -22.03 -17.52 -42.97
N SER A 70 -21.45 -17.82 -44.12
CA SER A 70 -20.08 -18.31 -44.28
C SER A 70 -19.06 -17.25 -43.84
N LEU A 71 -19.26 -16.00 -44.26
CA LEU A 71 -18.46 -14.84 -43.88
C LEU A 71 -18.58 -14.55 -42.39
N ARG A 72 -19.79 -14.59 -41.82
CA ARG A 72 -20.01 -14.45 -40.38
C ARG A 72 -19.30 -15.53 -39.58
N LYS A 73 -19.33 -16.79 -40.06
CA LYS A 73 -18.58 -17.89 -39.43
C LYS A 73 -17.07 -17.68 -39.50
N LEU A 74 -16.56 -17.19 -40.64
CA LEU A 74 -15.13 -16.96 -40.86
C LEU A 74 -14.63 -15.77 -40.03
N LEU A 75 -15.37 -14.66 -39.99
CA LEU A 75 -15.12 -13.52 -39.11
C LEU A 75 -15.13 -13.94 -37.64
N ARG A 76 -16.11 -14.76 -37.22
CA ARG A 76 -16.19 -15.25 -35.85
C ARG A 76 -14.98 -16.13 -35.50
N LYS A 77 -14.55 -17.01 -36.42
CA LYS A 77 -13.37 -17.86 -36.25
C LYS A 77 -12.07 -17.04 -36.17
N GLU A 78 -11.90 -16.04 -37.02
CA GLU A 78 -10.72 -15.17 -36.98
C GLU A 78 -10.69 -14.27 -35.74
N LEU A 79 -11.85 -13.76 -35.30
CA LEU A 79 -11.96 -13.03 -34.03
C LEU A 79 -11.64 -13.90 -32.82
N GLU A 80 -12.10 -15.16 -32.82
CA GLU A 80 -11.77 -16.11 -31.74
C GLU A 80 -10.29 -16.49 -31.75
N SER A 81 -9.71 -16.73 -32.93
CA SER A 81 -8.28 -16.98 -33.09
C SER A 81 -7.42 -15.79 -32.64
N LEU A 82 -7.82 -14.56 -33.00
CA LEU A 82 -7.20 -13.33 -32.50
C LEU A 82 -7.30 -13.23 -30.99
N ARG A 83 -8.46 -13.52 -30.41
CA ARG A 83 -8.66 -13.51 -28.95
C ARG A 83 -7.73 -14.49 -28.25
N VAL A 84 -7.67 -15.74 -28.72
CA VAL A 84 -6.80 -16.77 -28.14
C VAL A 84 -5.32 -16.36 -28.25
N LYS A 85 -4.91 -15.77 -29.37
CA LYS A 85 -3.52 -15.32 -29.57
C LYS A 85 -3.15 -14.07 -28.79
N LEU A 86 -4.10 -13.18 -28.52
CA LEU A 86 -3.88 -11.96 -27.74
C LEU A 86 -3.99 -12.20 -26.22
N SER A 87 -4.68 -13.26 -25.79
CA SER A 87 -4.83 -13.61 -24.36
C SER A 87 -3.50 -13.61 -23.58
N PRO A 88 -2.42 -14.28 -24.05
CA PRO A 88 -1.16 -14.32 -23.32
C PRO A 88 -0.49 -12.95 -23.11
N TYR A 89 -0.78 -11.97 -23.96
CA TYR A 89 -0.25 -10.60 -23.83
C TYR A 89 -0.98 -9.82 -22.76
N VAL A 90 -2.29 -10.01 -22.68
CA VAL A 90 -3.13 -9.44 -21.63
C VAL A 90 -2.71 -10.01 -20.27
N ASP A 91 -2.47 -11.32 -20.21
CA ASP A 91 -2.00 -12.00 -19.01
C ASP A 91 -0.60 -11.52 -18.56
N ASP A 92 0.35 -11.34 -19.49
CA ASP A 92 1.71 -10.84 -19.18
C ASP A 92 1.68 -9.40 -18.64
N VAL A 93 0.81 -8.55 -19.21
CA VAL A 93 0.58 -7.19 -18.74
C VAL A 93 0.03 -7.18 -17.32
N HIS A 94 -1.05 -7.93 -17.06
CA HIS A 94 -1.65 -8.00 -15.72
C HIS A 94 -0.66 -8.56 -14.69
N HIS A 95 0.16 -9.53 -15.09
CA HIS A 95 1.21 -10.07 -14.23
C HIS A 95 2.26 -9.00 -13.84
N LYS A 96 2.73 -8.20 -14.81
CA LYS A 96 3.72 -7.12 -14.55
C LYS A 96 3.15 -6.03 -13.64
N VAL A 97 1.91 -5.60 -13.89
CA VAL A 97 1.23 -4.62 -13.04
C VAL A 97 1.06 -5.17 -11.61
N GLY A 98 0.62 -6.43 -11.48
CA GLY A 98 0.51 -7.11 -10.20
C GLY A 98 1.83 -7.13 -9.43
N LYS A 99 2.93 -7.47 -10.11
CA LYS A 99 4.27 -7.48 -9.51
C LYS A 99 4.69 -6.11 -8.98
N HIS A 100 4.44 -5.02 -9.70
CA HIS A 100 4.78 -3.69 -9.22
C HIS A 100 3.94 -3.25 -8.01
N LEU A 101 2.69 -3.69 -7.93
CA LEU A 101 1.84 -3.48 -6.75
C LEU A 101 2.31 -4.32 -5.55
N GLU A 102 2.78 -5.55 -5.78
CA GLU A 102 3.44 -6.36 -4.76
C GLU A 102 4.74 -5.72 -4.27
N ASP A 103 5.57 -5.19 -5.18
CA ASP A 103 6.80 -4.47 -4.83
C ASP A 103 6.49 -3.24 -3.93
N LEU A 104 5.42 -2.50 -4.24
CA LEU A 104 4.96 -1.39 -3.40
C LEU A 104 4.63 -1.87 -1.97
N ARG A 105 3.86 -2.95 -1.84
CA ARG A 105 3.52 -3.54 -0.53
C ARG A 105 4.78 -3.96 0.24
N TYR A 106 5.68 -4.66 -0.45
CA TYR A 106 6.92 -5.17 0.16
C TYR A 106 7.82 -4.04 0.68
N ARG A 107 7.85 -2.89 0.00
CA ARG A 107 8.64 -1.73 0.46
C ARG A 107 8.01 -1.00 1.64
N LEU A 108 6.69 -1.08 1.81
CA LEU A 108 5.97 -0.47 2.92
C LEU A 108 5.85 -1.41 4.14
N GLN A 109 5.99 -2.72 3.96
CA GLN A 109 5.91 -3.69 5.06
C GLN A 109 6.96 -3.46 6.18
N PRO A 110 8.24 -3.15 5.90
CA PRO A 110 9.23 -2.89 6.95
C PRO A 110 8.85 -1.76 7.90
N PHE A 111 8.02 -0.81 7.45
CA PHE A 111 7.51 0.25 8.30
C PHE A 111 6.60 -0.32 9.38
N THR A 112 5.65 -1.19 9.04
CA THR A 112 4.72 -1.74 10.04
C THR A 112 5.44 -2.63 11.05
N GLU A 113 6.46 -3.37 10.61
CA GLU A 113 7.36 -4.14 11.48
C GLU A 113 8.16 -3.23 12.42
N GLU A 114 8.82 -2.21 11.89
CA GLU A 114 9.54 -1.19 12.69
C GLU A 114 8.62 -0.54 13.73
N LEU A 115 7.38 -0.25 13.36
CA LEU A 115 6.41 0.39 14.25
C LEU A 115 5.96 -0.55 15.38
N LEU A 116 5.75 -1.83 15.10
CA LEU A 116 5.45 -2.83 16.13
C LEU A 116 6.59 -2.92 17.15
N ASP A 117 7.83 -2.94 16.67
CA ASP A 117 9.02 -2.96 17.53
C ASP A 117 9.15 -1.70 18.37
N GLN A 118 8.95 -0.52 17.77
CA GLN A 118 8.95 0.76 18.49
C GLN A 118 7.86 0.78 19.56
N VAL A 119 6.62 0.39 19.25
CA VAL A 119 5.53 0.35 20.23
C VAL A 119 5.85 -0.61 21.39
N SER A 120 6.42 -1.77 21.08
CA SER A 120 6.91 -2.71 22.10
C SER A 120 7.99 -2.11 22.98
N LEU A 121 8.97 -1.44 22.38
CA LEU A 121 10.05 -0.78 23.11
C LEU A 121 9.50 0.33 24.02
N ARG A 122 8.66 1.21 23.48
CA ARG A 122 8.08 2.35 24.20
C ARG A 122 7.13 1.90 25.32
N ALA A 123 6.35 0.84 25.11
CA ALA A 123 5.56 0.25 26.17
C ALA A 123 6.45 -0.29 27.31
N ARG A 124 7.56 -0.97 27.00
CA ARG A 124 8.50 -1.44 28.04
C ARG A 124 9.16 -0.28 28.79
N GLU A 125 9.55 0.77 28.07
CA GLU A 125 10.13 1.99 28.65
C GLU A 125 9.12 2.71 29.56
N LEU A 126 7.90 2.96 29.08
CA LEU A 126 6.82 3.54 29.88
C LEU A 126 6.58 2.74 31.15
N ARG A 127 6.47 1.41 31.04
CA ARG A 127 6.31 0.56 32.22
C ARG A 127 7.46 0.75 33.20
N ARG A 128 8.71 0.69 32.73
CA ARG A 128 9.90 0.84 33.59
C ARG A 128 9.95 2.20 34.27
N HIS A 129 9.71 3.27 33.52
CA HIS A 129 9.77 4.63 34.04
C HIS A 129 8.61 4.94 34.98
N LEU A 130 7.42 4.40 34.73
CA LEU A 130 6.25 4.65 35.55
C LEU A 130 6.11 3.69 36.73
N MET A 131 6.94 2.65 36.87
CA MET A 131 6.94 1.86 38.11
C MET A 131 7.19 2.78 39.33
N PRO A 132 6.35 2.68 40.39
CA PRO A 132 6.62 3.39 41.63
C PRO A 132 7.95 2.92 42.21
N SER A 133 8.69 3.85 42.81
CA SER A 133 9.96 3.53 43.46
C SER A 133 9.72 2.81 44.79
N ARG A 134 10.79 2.28 45.40
CA ARG A 134 10.68 1.64 46.72
C ARG A 134 10.33 2.64 47.82
N GLU A 135 10.79 3.88 47.67
CA GLU A 135 10.51 4.97 48.60
C GLU A 135 9.05 5.43 48.53
N ALA A 136 8.36 5.17 47.41
CA ALA A 136 6.96 5.53 47.23
C ALA A 136 6.04 4.85 48.27
N THR A 137 6.40 3.65 48.77
CA THR A 137 5.62 2.97 49.81
C THR A 137 5.62 3.77 51.11
N ALA A 138 6.75 4.35 51.51
CA ALA A 138 6.84 5.18 52.70
C ALA A 138 6.03 6.47 52.52
N GLN A 139 6.18 7.14 51.36
CA GLN A 139 5.46 8.37 51.03
C GLN A 139 3.93 8.19 51.01
N LEU A 140 3.44 7.01 50.60
CA LEU A 140 2.02 6.70 50.62
C LEU A 140 1.45 6.45 52.03
N LEU A 141 2.30 6.13 53.02
CA LEU A 141 1.91 5.83 54.40
C LEU A 141 2.17 7.00 55.37
N GLU A 142 2.93 8.02 54.95
CA GLU A 142 3.43 9.09 55.80
C GLU A 142 2.36 10.14 56.18
N GLY A 143 1.36 10.34 55.32
CA GLY A 143 0.21 11.23 55.60
C GLY A 143 -0.41 11.85 54.35
N ALA A 144 -1.56 12.50 54.50
CA ALA A 144 -2.33 13.04 53.37
C ALA A 144 -1.57 14.08 52.52
N ASP A 145 -0.79 14.97 53.15
CA ASP A 145 0.01 15.97 52.44
C ASP A 145 1.12 15.34 51.60
N GLU A 146 1.77 14.30 52.13
CA GLU A 146 2.88 13.63 51.42
C GLU A 146 2.36 12.77 50.28
N VAL A 147 1.24 12.09 50.49
CA VAL A 147 0.50 11.40 49.43
C VAL A 147 0.11 12.38 48.31
N GLN A 148 -0.38 13.57 48.65
CA GLN A 148 -0.73 14.58 47.66
C GLN A 148 0.50 15.04 46.86
N ARG A 149 1.63 15.31 47.53
CA ARG A 149 2.89 15.67 46.85
C ARG A 149 3.39 14.55 45.94
N PHE A 150 3.35 13.31 46.42
CA PHE A 150 3.73 12.14 45.64
C PHE A 150 2.87 12.03 44.37
N MET A 151 1.54 12.10 44.51
CA MET A 151 0.63 11.97 43.37
C MET A 151 0.80 13.10 42.34
N ALA A 152 1.08 14.33 42.78
CA ALA A 152 1.41 15.44 41.87
C ALA A 152 2.67 15.15 41.04
N HIS A 153 3.77 14.78 41.70
CA HIS A 153 5.02 14.41 40.99
C HIS A 153 4.83 13.21 40.07
N TYR A 154 4.00 12.25 40.49
CA TYR A 154 3.70 11.07 39.69
C TYR A 154 2.88 11.41 38.44
N ALA A 155 1.92 12.34 38.54
CA ALA A 155 1.18 12.85 37.38
C ALA A 155 2.10 13.59 36.39
N ASP A 156 3.04 14.40 36.88
CA ASP A 156 4.06 15.06 36.04
C ASP A 156 4.95 14.02 35.34
N LYS A 157 5.33 12.96 36.04
CA LYS A 157 6.11 11.84 35.50
C LYS A 157 5.36 11.10 34.39
N ILE A 158 4.05 10.85 34.57
CA ILE A 158 3.19 10.28 33.54
C ILE A 158 3.21 11.19 32.31
N ALA A 159 2.90 12.48 32.49
CA ALA A 159 2.84 13.43 31.40
C ALA A 159 4.16 13.52 30.62
N LEU A 160 5.28 13.63 31.33
CA LEU A 160 6.61 13.68 30.73
C LEU A 160 6.90 12.48 29.84
N HIS A 161 6.71 11.26 30.36
CA HIS A 161 7.08 10.06 29.61
C HIS A 161 6.08 9.72 28.50
N THR A 162 4.79 10.04 28.66
CA THR A 162 3.84 9.90 27.54
C THR A 162 4.15 10.90 26.42
N ASP A 163 4.53 12.13 26.76
CA ASP A 163 4.87 13.15 25.76
C ASP A 163 6.16 12.77 25.02
N GLN A 164 7.17 12.22 25.71
CA GLN A 164 8.36 11.67 25.06
C GLN A 164 8.02 10.59 24.03
N VAL A 165 7.09 9.68 24.36
CA VAL A 165 6.64 8.62 23.43
C VAL A 165 5.90 9.22 22.23
N ARG A 166 5.06 10.24 22.44
CA ARG A 166 4.36 10.96 21.37
C ARG A 166 5.35 11.54 20.36
N ASP A 167 6.40 12.18 20.85
CA ASP A 167 7.38 12.91 20.03
C ASP A 167 8.20 11.96 19.12
N ILE A 168 8.25 10.67 19.43
CA ILE A 168 8.91 9.65 18.61
C ILE A 168 8.03 9.19 17.43
N PHE A 169 6.71 9.16 17.61
CA PHE A 169 5.79 8.67 16.56
C PHE A 169 5.47 9.72 15.49
N GLN A 170 5.66 11.01 15.79
CA GLN A 170 5.48 12.09 14.82
C GLN A 170 6.42 11.95 13.59
N PRO A 171 7.76 11.94 13.74
CA PRO A 171 8.67 11.84 12.59
C PRO A 171 8.52 10.52 11.83
N TYR A 172 8.09 9.45 12.51
CA TYR A 172 7.79 8.18 11.86
C TYR A 172 6.61 8.32 10.88
N ALA A 173 5.52 9.00 11.27
CA ALA A 173 4.37 9.21 10.40
C ALA A 173 4.72 10.05 9.17
N ASP A 174 5.53 11.10 9.35
CA ASP A 174 6.00 11.94 8.24
C ASP A 174 6.87 11.14 7.26
N ARG A 175 7.74 10.27 7.79
CA ARG A 175 8.56 9.37 6.97
C ARG A 175 7.70 8.37 6.20
N LEU A 176 6.70 7.77 6.84
CA LEU A 176 5.80 6.81 6.19
C LEU A 176 5.03 7.46 5.03
N VAL A 177 4.47 8.65 5.23
CA VAL A 177 3.79 9.41 4.15
C VAL A 177 4.75 9.75 3.01
N THR A 178 5.97 10.18 3.34
CA THR A 178 7.01 10.48 2.34
C THR A 178 7.33 9.25 1.49
N GLU A 179 7.48 8.09 2.12
CA GLU A 179 7.80 6.84 1.44
C GLU A 179 6.62 6.28 0.65
N ILE A 180 5.38 6.48 1.10
CA ILE A 180 4.19 6.20 0.29
C ILE A 180 4.23 7.01 -1.01
N HIS A 181 4.42 8.33 -0.95
CA HIS A 181 4.48 9.16 -2.14
C HIS A 181 5.59 8.72 -3.10
N ARG A 182 6.80 8.51 -2.56
CA ARG A 182 7.94 8.03 -3.34
C ARG A 182 7.65 6.70 -4.05
N ASN A 183 7.13 5.72 -3.32
CA ASN A 183 6.88 4.39 -3.88
C ASN A 183 5.69 4.39 -4.86
N VAL A 184 4.68 5.24 -4.66
CA VAL A 184 3.59 5.40 -5.63
C VAL A 184 4.07 6.11 -6.91
N GLU A 185 4.98 7.08 -6.81
CA GLU A 185 5.61 7.68 -7.99
C GLU A 185 6.44 6.65 -8.77
N GLU A 186 7.19 5.80 -8.09
CA GLU A 186 7.93 4.70 -8.72
C GLU A 186 6.98 3.67 -9.35
N LEU A 187 5.89 3.31 -8.66
CA LEU A 187 4.83 2.47 -9.21
C LEU A 187 4.27 3.07 -10.51
N HIS A 188 3.96 4.36 -10.52
CA HIS A 188 3.43 5.04 -11.70
C HIS A 188 4.38 4.89 -12.90
N ARG A 189 5.67 5.20 -12.72
CA ARG A 189 6.68 5.06 -13.79
C ARG A 189 6.77 3.64 -14.34
N ASN A 190 6.64 2.64 -13.46
CA ASN A 190 6.76 1.23 -13.84
C ASN A 190 5.47 0.67 -14.49
N VAL A 191 4.30 1.18 -14.11
CA VAL A 191 3.01 0.70 -14.64
C VAL A 191 2.65 1.37 -15.98
N VAL A 192 3.06 2.61 -16.23
CA VAL A 192 2.83 3.31 -17.51
C VAL A 192 3.15 2.48 -18.77
N PRO A 193 4.34 1.86 -18.91
CA PRO A 193 4.68 1.09 -20.12
C PRO A 193 3.92 -0.25 -20.23
N HIS A 194 3.20 -0.66 -19.19
CA HIS A 194 2.54 -1.95 -19.12
C HIS A 194 1.02 -1.83 -19.01
N SER A 195 0.46 -0.65 -18.74
CA SER A 195 -0.97 -0.49 -18.56
C SER A 195 -1.74 -0.50 -19.89
N GLN A 196 -2.89 -1.17 -19.91
CA GLN A 196 -3.87 -1.06 -21.01
C GLN A 196 -4.87 0.09 -20.80
N ALA A 197 -4.88 0.69 -19.60
CA ALA A 197 -5.72 1.84 -19.31
C ALA A 197 -5.23 3.08 -20.05
N SER A 198 -6.15 4.00 -20.37
CA SER A 198 -5.74 5.29 -20.91
C SER A 198 -4.88 6.05 -19.89
N PRO A 199 -3.97 6.95 -20.33
CA PRO A 199 -3.14 7.74 -19.43
C PRO A 199 -3.96 8.48 -18.36
N GLU A 200 -5.14 8.99 -18.71
CA GLU A 200 -6.04 9.70 -17.80
C GLU A 200 -6.57 8.77 -16.70
N LYS A 201 -7.02 7.57 -17.07
CA LYS A 201 -7.52 6.57 -16.11
C LYS A 201 -6.41 6.05 -15.21
N LEU A 202 -5.23 5.77 -15.76
CA LEU A 202 -4.08 5.33 -14.98
C LEU A 202 -3.69 6.39 -13.95
N ASN A 203 -3.58 7.65 -14.37
CA ASN A 203 -3.32 8.76 -13.46
C ASN A 203 -4.39 8.85 -12.36
N GLN A 204 -5.66 8.71 -12.71
CA GLN A 204 -6.74 8.71 -11.73
C GLN A 204 -6.58 7.59 -10.69
N TYR A 205 -6.30 6.36 -11.11
CA TYR A 205 -6.12 5.22 -10.19
C TYR A 205 -4.88 5.37 -9.31
N ILE A 206 -3.77 5.88 -9.86
CA ILE A 206 -2.54 6.17 -9.10
C ILE A 206 -2.79 7.25 -8.04
N GLN A 207 -3.50 8.33 -8.40
CA GLN A 207 -3.82 9.40 -7.47
C GLN A 207 -4.79 8.94 -6.37
N GLU A 208 -5.77 8.11 -6.73
CA GLU A 208 -6.68 7.50 -5.76
C GLU A 208 -5.90 6.61 -4.77
N LEU A 209 -5.03 5.73 -5.27
CA LEU A 209 -4.18 4.89 -4.42
C LEU A 209 -3.31 5.75 -3.49
N SER A 210 -2.61 6.76 -4.03
CA SER A 210 -1.77 7.66 -3.22
C SER A 210 -2.58 8.32 -2.12
N THR A 211 -3.77 8.82 -2.44
CA THR A 211 -4.64 9.52 -1.49
C THR A 211 -5.07 8.58 -0.37
N LYS A 212 -5.54 7.37 -0.72
CA LYS A 212 -6.01 6.40 0.27
C LYS A 212 -4.88 5.87 1.16
N LEU A 213 -3.71 5.54 0.59
CA LEU A 213 -2.55 5.10 1.39
C LEU A 213 -2.07 6.19 2.34
N THR A 214 -1.97 7.43 1.87
CA THR A 214 -1.59 8.57 2.72
C THR A 214 -2.63 8.83 3.81
N GLN A 215 -3.92 8.70 3.49
CA GLN A 215 -4.99 8.82 4.48
C GLN A 215 -4.89 7.72 5.55
N ASN A 216 -4.71 6.45 5.14
CA ASN A 216 -4.53 5.33 6.07
C ASN A 216 -3.33 5.53 7.00
N ALA A 217 -2.21 6.06 6.50
CA ALA A 217 -1.04 6.38 7.32
C ALA A 217 -1.32 7.49 8.34
N ARG A 218 -2.05 8.54 7.94
CA ARG A 218 -2.49 9.62 8.84
C ARG A 218 -3.47 9.13 9.90
N ASP A 219 -4.41 8.29 9.52
CA ASP A 219 -5.40 7.72 10.44
C ASP A 219 -4.73 6.81 11.46
N LEU A 220 -3.78 5.97 11.04
CA LEU A 220 -2.94 5.19 11.94
C LEU A 220 -2.24 6.10 12.97
N HIS A 221 -1.56 7.15 12.51
CA HIS A 221 -0.89 8.09 13.39
C HIS A 221 -1.85 8.75 14.40
N GLN A 222 -3.01 9.21 13.95
CA GLN A 222 -4.04 9.77 14.84
C GLN A 222 -4.54 8.75 15.86
N GLN A 223 -4.74 7.50 15.48
CA GLN A 223 -5.17 6.45 16.39
C GLN A 223 -4.10 6.13 17.44
N ILE A 224 -2.81 6.13 17.08
CA ILE A 224 -1.70 5.98 18.04
C ILE A 224 -1.71 7.12 19.05
N GLN A 225 -1.86 8.37 18.58
CA GLN A 225 -1.97 9.54 19.46
C GLN A 225 -3.17 9.41 20.40
N ARG A 226 -4.35 9.01 19.91
CA ARG A 226 -5.54 8.78 20.73
C ARG A 226 -5.31 7.71 21.79
N ASN A 227 -4.69 6.59 21.44
CA ASN A 227 -4.38 5.52 22.39
C ASN A 227 -3.41 6.02 23.49
N LEU A 228 -2.45 6.85 23.12
CA LEU A 228 -1.48 7.43 24.06
C LEU A 228 -2.12 8.46 25.00
N GLU A 229 -2.99 9.31 24.50
CA GLU A 229 -3.77 10.24 25.33
C GLU A 229 -4.74 9.50 26.26
N GLN A 230 -5.34 8.40 25.80
CA GLN A 230 -6.14 7.54 26.67
C GLN A 230 -5.30 6.88 27.76
N LEU A 231 -4.08 6.43 27.46
CA LEU A 231 -3.14 5.92 28.45
C LEU A 231 -2.85 6.99 29.50
N LYS A 232 -2.46 8.19 29.06
CA LYS A 232 -2.17 9.34 29.91
C LYS A 232 -3.35 9.65 30.83
N ALA A 233 -4.54 9.84 30.27
CA ALA A 233 -5.75 10.13 31.04
C ALA A 233 -6.09 9.02 32.05
N LYS A 234 -6.05 7.74 31.65
CA LYS A 234 -6.35 6.62 32.54
C LYS A 234 -5.36 6.51 33.70
N LEU A 235 -4.09 6.85 33.48
CA LEU A 235 -3.07 6.85 34.53
C LEU A 235 -3.14 8.10 35.43
N SER A 236 -3.45 9.27 34.87
CA SER A 236 -3.61 10.52 35.63
C SER A 236 -4.89 10.55 36.47
N LEU A 237 -5.94 9.86 36.03
CA LEU A 237 -7.21 9.70 36.77
C LEU A 237 -7.16 8.55 37.77
N TYR A 238 -6.06 7.82 37.87
CA TYR A 238 -5.89 6.78 38.87
C TYR A 238 -5.34 7.39 40.16
N PRO A 239 -5.90 7.03 41.32
CA PRO A 239 -7.04 6.13 41.55
C PRO A 239 -8.39 6.76 41.15
N GLY A 240 -9.31 5.94 40.64
CA GLY A 240 -10.55 6.30 39.93
C GLY A 240 -11.62 7.09 40.70
N SER A 241 -11.23 7.83 41.72
CA SER A 241 -12.03 8.78 42.45
C SER A 241 -11.07 9.88 42.89
N LEU A 242 -11.36 11.14 42.53
CA LEU A 242 -10.64 12.35 42.95
C LEU A 242 -10.65 12.57 44.49
N GLN A 243 -10.85 11.53 45.29
CA GLN A 243 -11.10 11.56 46.73
C GLN A 243 -10.26 10.54 47.52
N GLN A 244 -9.67 9.50 46.90
CA GLN A 244 -8.92 8.49 47.65
C GLN A 244 -7.62 8.13 46.95
N PRO A 245 -6.45 8.30 47.57
CA PRO A 245 -5.14 7.90 47.01
C PRO A 245 -5.00 6.37 46.87
N PRO A 246 -4.02 5.87 46.08
CA PRO A 246 -3.83 4.43 45.90
C PRO A 246 -3.56 3.77 47.25
N ALA A 247 -4.14 2.60 47.51
CA ALA A 247 -3.98 1.95 48.81
C ALA A 247 -2.60 1.33 49.00
N SER A 248 -1.86 1.10 47.90
CA SER A 248 -0.48 0.60 47.94
C SER A 248 0.30 0.90 46.65
N THR A 249 1.63 0.80 46.73
CA THR A 249 2.52 0.81 45.57
C THR A 249 2.26 -0.35 44.60
N GLU A 250 1.84 -1.51 45.12
CA GLU A 250 1.51 -2.69 44.34
C GLU A 250 0.26 -2.49 43.48
N GLU A 251 -0.73 -1.76 43.98
CA GLU A 251 -1.90 -1.36 43.19
C GLU A 251 -1.52 -0.40 42.06
N LEU A 252 -0.71 0.62 42.37
CA LEU A 252 -0.21 1.56 41.37
C LEU A 252 0.63 0.86 40.29
N ALA A 253 1.51 -0.06 40.69
CA ALA A 253 2.31 -0.86 39.76
C ALA A 253 1.44 -1.75 38.86
N ARG A 254 0.42 -2.42 39.43
CA ARG A 254 -0.54 -3.21 38.66
C ARG A 254 -1.30 -2.35 37.64
N GLU A 255 -1.71 -1.16 38.03
CA GLU A 255 -2.42 -0.25 37.14
C GLU A 255 -1.52 0.20 35.98
N VAL A 256 -0.29 0.64 36.25
CA VAL A 256 0.68 0.97 35.20
C VAL A 256 0.87 -0.18 34.23
N GLN A 257 1.11 -1.38 34.74
CA GLN A 257 1.33 -2.55 33.89
C GLN A 257 0.11 -2.83 33.01
N ARG A 258 -1.10 -2.77 33.58
CA ARG A 258 -2.34 -3.00 32.86
C ARG A 258 -2.58 -1.96 31.78
N ARG A 259 -2.46 -0.66 32.10
CA ARG A 259 -2.74 0.43 31.16
C ARG A 259 -1.73 0.51 30.04
N VAL A 260 -0.44 0.32 30.34
CA VAL A 260 0.61 0.28 29.31
C VAL A 260 0.43 -0.92 28.38
N GLU A 261 -0.01 -2.06 28.90
CA GLU A 261 -0.32 -3.23 28.09
C GLU A 261 -1.58 -3.03 27.22
N GLU A 262 -2.62 -2.37 27.74
CA GLU A 262 -3.78 -1.92 26.95
C GLU A 262 -3.32 -1.05 25.77
N PHE A 263 -2.53 0.00 26.04
CA PHE A 263 -1.97 0.87 25.00
C PHE A 263 -1.21 0.08 23.92
N ARG A 264 -0.35 -0.87 24.33
CA ARG A 264 0.43 -1.70 23.42
C ARG A 264 -0.49 -2.54 22.53
N ARG A 265 -1.45 -3.23 23.13
CA ARG A 265 -2.40 -4.11 22.43
C ARG A 265 -3.28 -3.32 21.47
N ASP A 266 -3.86 -2.22 21.91
CA ASP A 266 -4.75 -1.40 21.10
C ASP A 266 -4.00 -0.82 19.91
N THR A 267 -2.76 -0.37 20.12
CA THR A 267 -1.90 0.13 19.05
C THR A 267 -1.52 -0.96 18.04
N TYR A 268 -1.26 -2.18 18.49
CA TYR A 268 -1.00 -3.32 17.60
C TYR A 268 -2.17 -3.60 16.67
N VAL A 269 -3.41 -3.48 17.16
CA VAL A 269 -4.61 -3.66 16.34
C VAL A 269 -4.66 -2.61 15.23
N GLN A 270 -4.30 -1.35 15.52
CA GLN A 270 -4.29 -0.29 14.51
C GLN A 270 -3.21 -0.51 13.43
N ILE A 271 -2.02 -0.96 13.83
CA ILE A 271 -0.94 -1.28 12.88
C ILE A 271 -1.35 -2.45 11.96
N GLN A 272 -2.01 -3.47 12.52
CA GLN A 272 -2.56 -4.56 11.71
C GLN A 272 -3.68 -4.10 10.78
N ALA A 273 -4.55 -3.19 11.23
CA ALA A 273 -5.59 -2.61 10.39
C ALA A 273 -5.00 -1.84 9.20
N PHE A 274 -3.97 -1.03 9.44
CA PHE A 274 -3.22 -0.36 8.38
C PHE A 274 -2.59 -1.35 7.39
N THR A 275 -1.96 -2.42 7.88
CA THR A 275 -1.36 -3.46 7.02
C THR A 275 -2.40 -4.11 6.12
N ARG A 276 -3.59 -4.44 6.67
CA ARG A 276 -4.70 -4.99 5.87
C ARG A 276 -5.24 -3.98 4.86
N ALA A 277 -5.32 -2.71 5.23
CA ALA A 277 -5.77 -1.66 4.32
C ALA A 277 -4.80 -1.48 3.14
N LEU A 278 -3.48 -1.51 3.39
CA LEU A 278 -2.46 -1.51 2.33
C LEU A 278 -2.68 -2.65 1.32
N ASP A 279 -2.92 -3.87 1.81
CA ASP A 279 -3.22 -5.03 0.97
C ASP A 279 -4.51 -4.84 0.16
N GLN A 280 -5.55 -4.31 0.79
CA GLN A 280 -6.84 -4.06 0.14
C GLN A 280 -6.75 -3.00 -0.96
N GLU A 281 -6.06 -1.87 -0.70
CA GLU A 281 -5.98 -0.78 -1.68
C GLU A 281 -5.15 -1.15 -2.90
N THR A 282 -4.06 -1.90 -2.69
CA THR A 282 -3.23 -2.39 -3.80
C THR A 282 -3.95 -3.45 -4.63
N GLU A 283 -4.73 -4.32 -3.99
CA GLU A 283 -5.58 -5.29 -4.69
C GLU A 283 -6.73 -4.63 -5.45
N GLU A 284 -7.39 -3.62 -4.87
CA GLU A 284 -8.42 -2.83 -5.56
C GLU A 284 -7.85 -2.16 -6.82
N MET A 285 -6.65 -1.59 -6.72
CA MET A 285 -5.96 -1.03 -7.88
C MET A 285 -5.64 -2.09 -8.94
N ARG A 286 -5.16 -3.26 -8.51
CA ARG A 286 -4.88 -4.39 -9.41
C ARG A 286 -6.13 -4.78 -10.21
N LEU A 287 -7.28 -4.86 -9.53
CA LEU A 287 -8.56 -5.18 -10.14
C LEU A 287 -9.00 -4.10 -11.15
N LYS A 288 -8.90 -2.81 -10.78
CA LYS A 288 -9.22 -1.67 -11.66
C LYS A 288 -8.34 -1.62 -12.92
N LEU A 289 -7.09 -2.05 -12.82
CA LEU A 289 -6.16 -2.13 -13.97
C LEU A 289 -6.36 -3.41 -14.80
N SER A 290 -7.15 -4.37 -14.29
CA SER A 290 -7.49 -5.60 -15.00
C SER A 290 -8.85 -5.58 -15.71
N SER A 291 -9.69 -4.59 -15.41
CA SER A 291 -11.02 -4.38 -16.00
C SER A 291 -10.98 -3.47 -17.23
#